data_AF-Q54W59-F1
#
_entry.id   AF-Q54W59-F1
#
_cell.length_a   1.000
_cell.length_b   1.000
_cell.length_c   1.000
_cell.angle_alpha   90.00
_cell.angle_beta   90.00
_cell.angle_gamma   90.00
#
_symmetry.space_group_name_H-M   'P 1'
#
loop_
_entity.id
_entity.type
_entity.pdbx_description
1 polymer ?
#
loop_
_entity_poly.entity_id
_entity_poly.type
_entity_poly.pdbx_seq_one_letter_code
_entity_poly.pdbx_strand_id
1 'polypeptide(L)'
;MDSINKYDNKCAIHKGHDIKLICTKCKVVVCVECIVLDHNGHKLDRIDVENSKEIFEEFKNNHIQNLDKQIGINNELLNKSNNLFKSLEDKHTENVNTITEEFKELSKLLPIIEIDKIKQLVTLYDENKDINTNISTIVHDNLNTINLITNKYKNTINHINIDQIINNNKNNINNNNNYNNNNYQHIEILKHCHQSRLLIKDNQNENKINELMNQYKNVNIVNNSEQVKESIKEIFEISDFPSITNVKDPKRVTVVGIEYFIYKDDSIVPNGSGFVAIAPSVKTIKVGSIPKSVEYLLLLDGFNVELTEGMLPQSIKSLLVGAIKKPLLKGSIPNGVLNLFLLDGFNQEISELPQSVNSFYLLNTPFKNIPLSKYIYRSPKYKQQLSHSNVNNWDLSNWEIKIEL
;
A
#
# COMPACT_ATOMS: atom_id res chain seq x y z
N MET A 1 -43.27 -9.61 -43.92
CA MET A 1 -43.03 -10.56 -45.01
C MET A 1 -43.15 -9.76 -46.30
N ASP A 2 -42.02 -9.28 -46.85
CA ASP A 2 -41.86 -8.74 -48.23
C ASP A 2 -40.46 -8.13 -48.49
N SER A 3 -39.40 -8.59 -47.83
CA SER A 3 -38.04 -8.09 -48.05
C SER A 3 -37.08 -9.13 -48.65
N ILE A 4 -37.60 -10.22 -49.22
CA ILE A 4 -36.76 -11.40 -49.54
C ILE A 4 -35.86 -11.22 -50.77
N ASN A 5 -36.02 -10.20 -51.61
CA ASN A 5 -35.22 -10.07 -52.84
C ASN A 5 -34.64 -8.67 -53.09
N LYS A 6 -33.97 -8.07 -52.08
CA LYS A 6 -33.11 -6.92 -52.37
C LYS A 6 -31.66 -7.39 -52.42
N TYR A 7 -31.11 -7.50 -53.62
CA TYR A 7 -29.70 -7.82 -53.82
C TYR A 7 -28.83 -6.73 -53.19
N ASP A 8 -27.86 -7.13 -52.36
CA ASP A 8 -26.86 -6.23 -51.79
C ASP A 8 -25.62 -6.22 -52.68
N ASN A 9 -25.34 -5.06 -53.29
CA ASN A 9 -24.17 -4.83 -54.13
C ASN A 9 -23.13 -3.93 -53.45
N LYS A 10 -23.31 -3.63 -52.16
CA LYS A 10 -22.37 -2.80 -51.41
C LYS A 10 -21.10 -3.57 -51.09
N CYS A 11 -19.98 -2.87 -51.10
CA CYS A 11 -18.70 -3.43 -50.70
C CYS A 11 -18.71 -3.75 -49.19
N ALA A 12 -18.23 -4.95 -48.83
CA ALA A 12 -18.11 -5.38 -47.44
C ALA A 12 -17.18 -4.49 -46.60
N ILE A 13 -16.15 -3.90 -47.22
CA ILE A 13 -15.19 -2.97 -46.59
C ILE A 13 -15.73 -1.53 -46.66
N HIS A 14 -16.15 -1.10 -47.86
CA HIS A 14 -16.63 0.26 -48.12
C HIS A 14 -18.15 0.28 -48.28
N LYS A 15 -18.89 0.18 -47.17
CA LYS A 15 -20.36 -0.01 -47.15
C LYS A 15 -21.18 1.00 -47.96
N GLY A 16 -20.64 2.18 -48.25
CA GLY A 16 -21.29 3.21 -49.09
C GLY A 16 -21.12 3.00 -50.60
N HIS A 17 -20.17 2.18 -51.04
CA HIS A 17 -19.77 2.05 -52.43
C HIS A 17 -20.21 0.72 -53.04
N ASP A 18 -20.76 0.81 -54.25
CA ASP A 18 -21.16 -0.36 -55.01
C ASP A 18 -19.94 -1.08 -55.57
N ILE A 19 -20.00 -2.40 -55.58
CA ILE A 19 -19.07 -3.26 -56.31
C ILE A 19 -19.23 -2.98 -57.80
N LYS A 20 -18.10 -2.74 -58.49
CA LYS A 20 -18.11 -2.37 -59.92
C LYS A 20 -17.27 -3.26 -60.81
N LEU A 21 -16.16 -3.80 -60.31
CA LEU A 21 -15.17 -4.52 -61.10
C LEU A 21 -14.66 -5.75 -60.33
N ILE A 22 -13.95 -6.63 -61.03
CA ILE A 22 -13.18 -7.72 -60.43
C ILE A 22 -11.71 -7.37 -60.53
N CYS A 23 -10.97 -7.51 -59.43
CA CYS A 23 -9.52 -7.51 -59.47
C CYS A 23 -9.04 -8.90 -59.85
N THR A 24 -8.67 -9.12 -61.11
CA THR A 24 -8.31 -10.46 -61.62
C THR A 24 -7.02 -10.98 -61.01
N LYS A 25 -6.13 -10.09 -60.56
CA LYS A 25 -4.91 -10.46 -59.82
C LYS A 25 -5.24 -11.04 -58.43
N CYS A 26 -6.18 -10.42 -57.71
CA CYS A 26 -6.56 -10.83 -56.36
C CYS A 26 -7.75 -11.80 -56.31
N LYS A 27 -8.44 -12.01 -57.43
CA LYS A 27 -9.67 -12.83 -57.56
C LYS A 27 -10.77 -12.41 -56.58
N VAL A 28 -10.99 -11.10 -56.45
CA VAL A 28 -12.03 -10.52 -55.59
C VAL A 28 -12.81 -9.45 -56.33
N VAL A 29 -14.05 -9.23 -55.90
CA VAL A 29 -14.88 -8.10 -56.33
C VAL A 29 -14.49 -6.83 -55.59
N VAL A 30 -14.42 -5.70 -56.30
CA VAL A 30 -13.93 -4.43 -55.76
C VAL A 30 -14.88 -3.26 -56.10
N CYS A 31 -14.99 -2.32 -55.17
CA CYS A 31 -15.58 -1.01 -55.43
C CYS A 31 -14.49 0.02 -55.77
N VAL A 32 -14.89 1.27 -56.03
CA VAL A 32 -13.95 2.37 -56.36
C VAL A 32 -12.91 2.58 -55.26
N GLU A 33 -13.31 2.57 -53.99
CA GLU A 33 -12.38 2.79 -52.87
C GLU A 33 -11.39 1.64 -52.69
N CYS A 34 -11.84 0.38 -52.86
CA CYS A 34 -10.93 -0.77 -52.85
C CYS A 34 -9.83 -0.65 -53.91
N ILE A 35 -10.19 -0.13 -55.10
CA ILE A 35 -9.24 0.05 -56.21
C ILE A 35 -8.16 1.06 -55.84
N VAL A 36 -8.54 2.17 -55.20
CA VAL A 36 -7.62 3.25 -54.84
C VAL A 36 -6.69 2.82 -53.70
N LEU A 37 -7.23 2.13 -52.69
CA LEU A 37 -6.52 1.81 -51.46
C LEU A 37 -5.67 0.54 -51.58
N ASP A 38 -6.29 -0.59 -51.93
CA ASP A 38 -5.68 -1.91 -51.76
C ASP A 38 -5.34 -2.61 -53.09
N HIS A 39 -6.01 -2.23 -54.17
CA HIS A 39 -5.85 -2.86 -55.50
C HIS A 39 -5.26 -1.91 -56.54
N ASN A 40 -4.56 -0.86 -56.11
CA ASN A 40 -3.92 0.10 -57.00
C ASN A 40 -2.83 -0.57 -57.84
N GLY A 41 -2.85 -0.36 -59.16
CA GLY A 41 -1.94 -1.01 -60.10
C GLY A 41 -2.23 -2.50 -60.38
N HIS A 42 -3.27 -3.07 -59.79
CA HIS A 42 -3.70 -4.43 -60.15
C HIS A 42 -4.53 -4.43 -61.43
N LYS A 43 -4.50 -5.54 -62.19
CA LYS A 43 -5.38 -5.71 -63.35
C LYS A 43 -6.84 -5.82 -62.87
N LEU A 44 -7.69 -4.96 -63.43
CA LEU A 44 -9.12 -4.93 -63.19
C LEU A 44 -9.86 -5.33 -64.46
N ASP A 45 -10.97 -6.04 -64.29
CA ASP A 45 -11.82 -6.48 -65.39
C ASP A 45 -13.31 -6.36 -65.03
N ARG A 46 -14.18 -6.53 -66.02
CA ARG A 46 -15.63 -6.43 -65.87
C ARG A 46 -16.18 -7.64 -65.10
N ILE A 47 -17.31 -7.42 -64.43
CA ILE A 47 -18.08 -8.52 -63.85
C ILE A 47 -18.86 -9.18 -64.99
N ASP A 48 -18.33 -10.27 -65.51
CA ASP A 48 -18.94 -11.10 -66.54
C ASP A 48 -18.85 -12.59 -66.17
N VAL A 49 -19.40 -13.44 -67.05
CA VAL A 49 -19.46 -14.89 -66.83
C VAL A 49 -18.06 -15.50 -66.69
N GLU A 50 -17.09 -15.06 -67.48
CA GLU A 50 -15.74 -15.62 -67.50
C GLU A 50 -14.99 -15.26 -66.21
N ASN A 51 -14.98 -13.97 -65.86
CA ASN A 51 -14.25 -13.46 -64.71
C ASN A 51 -14.88 -13.87 -63.36
N SER A 52 -16.21 -14.08 -63.32
CA SER A 52 -16.91 -14.44 -62.08
C SER A 52 -16.88 -15.95 -61.78
N LYS A 53 -16.67 -16.79 -62.80
CA LYS A 53 -16.76 -18.25 -62.66
C LYS A 53 -15.77 -18.81 -61.65
N GLU A 54 -14.52 -18.36 -61.70
CA GLU A 54 -13.49 -18.85 -60.79
C GLU A 54 -13.78 -18.47 -59.32
N ILE A 55 -14.17 -17.21 -59.07
CA ILE A 55 -14.53 -16.72 -57.74
C ILE A 55 -15.72 -17.51 -57.17
N PHE A 56 -16.73 -17.78 -58.02
CA PHE A 56 -17.91 -18.51 -57.60
C PHE A 56 -17.63 -20.00 -57.34
N GLU A 57 -16.81 -20.65 -58.16
CA GLU A 57 -16.42 -22.05 -57.91
C GLU A 57 -15.58 -22.19 -56.64
N GLU A 58 -14.69 -21.25 -56.33
CA GLU A 58 -13.97 -21.22 -55.05
C GLU A 58 -14.94 -21.09 -53.86
N PHE A 59 -15.90 -20.17 -53.96
CA PHE A 59 -16.94 -20.01 -52.94
C PHE A 59 -17.76 -21.30 -52.73
N LYS A 60 -18.21 -21.91 -53.83
CA LYS A 60 -19.05 -23.10 -53.84
C LYS A 60 -18.33 -24.34 -53.33
N ASN A 61 -17.07 -24.53 -53.70
CA ASN A 61 -16.34 -25.75 -53.41
C ASN A 61 -15.59 -25.67 -52.07
N ASN A 62 -15.12 -24.48 -51.67
CA ASN A 62 -14.27 -24.32 -50.48
C ASN A 62 -14.91 -23.46 -49.39
N HIS A 63 -15.40 -22.26 -49.72
CA HIS A 63 -15.85 -21.31 -48.69
C HIS A 63 -17.10 -21.81 -47.97
N ILE A 64 -18.14 -22.24 -48.70
CA ILE A 64 -19.43 -22.62 -48.10
C ILE A 64 -19.30 -23.79 -47.11
N GLN A 65 -18.49 -24.80 -47.44
CA GLN A 65 -18.23 -25.95 -46.56
C GLN A 65 -17.43 -25.57 -45.31
N ASN A 66 -16.63 -24.51 -45.39
CA ASN A 66 -15.86 -24.02 -44.25
C ASN A 66 -16.67 -23.08 -43.35
N LEU A 67 -17.72 -22.43 -43.85
CA LEU A 67 -18.60 -21.57 -43.02
C LEU A 67 -19.27 -22.34 -41.89
N ASP A 68 -19.73 -23.57 -42.13
CA ASP A 68 -20.33 -24.42 -41.08
C ASP A 68 -19.34 -24.73 -39.95
N LYS A 69 -18.06 -24.96 -40.29
CA LYS A 69 -16.99 -25.14 -39.29
C LYS A 69 -16.77 -23.87 -38.47
N GLN A 70 -16.86 -22.68 -39.09
CA GLN A 70 -16.71 -21.40 -38.40
C GLN A 70 -17.84 -21.15 -37.39
N ILE A 71 -19.07 -21.62 -37.66
CA ILE A 71 -20.17 -21.54 -36.68
C ILE A 71 -19.79 -22.29 -35.40
N GLY A 72 -19.25 -23.51 -35.52
CA GLY A 72 -18.78 -24.30 -34.37
C GLY A 72 -17.68 -23.60 -33.57
N ILE A 73 -16.66 -23.05 -34.26
CA ILE A 73 -15.55 -22.31 -33.63
C ILE A 73 -16.07 -21.06 -32.90
N ASN A 74 -16.94 -20.27 -33.53
CA ASN A 74 -17.49 -19.06 -32.92
C ASN A 74 -18.37 -19.38 -31.70
N ASN A 75 -19.14 -20.47 -31.73
CA ASN A 75 -19.89 -20.93 -30.56
C ASN A 75 -18.97 -21.39 -29.42
N GLU A 76 -17.86 -22.06 -29.72
CA GLU A 76 -16.85 -22.43 -28.72
C GLU A 76 -16.18 -21.19 -28.11
N LEU A 77 -15.81 -20.21 -28.93
CA LEU A 77 -15.27 -18.92 -28.49
C LEU A 77 -16.26 -18.18 -27.58
N LEU A 78 -17.54 -18.13 -27.95
CA LEU A 78 -18.59 -17.53 -27.15
C LEU A 78 -18.73 -18.22 -25.79
N ASN A 79 -18.73 -19.57 -25.76
CA ASN A 79 -18.77 -20.34 -24.51
C ASN A 79 -17.53 -20.07 -23.63
N LYS A 80 -16.33 -20.03 -24.22
CA LYS A 80 -15.10 -19.70 -23.48
C LYS A 80 -15.14 -18.28 -22.91
N SER A 81 -15.62 -17.31 -23.68
CA SER A 81 -15.78 -15.92 -23.24
C SER A 81 -16.76 -15.81 -22.08
N ASN A 82 -17.93 -16.46 -22.17
CA ASN A 82 -18.93 -16.47 -21.11
C ASN A 82 -18.41 -17.13 -19.83
N ASN A 83 -17.68 -18.24 -19.93
CA ASN A 83 -17.07 -18.91 -18.78
C ASN A 83 -15.99 -18.05 -18.12
N LEU A 84 -15.15 -17.35 -18.90
CA LEU A 84 -14.16 -16.43 -18.37
C LEU A 84 -14.83 -15.26 -17.63
N PHE A 85 -15.86 -14.67 -18.24
CA PHE A 85 -16.63 -13.60 -17.61
C PHE A 85 -17.31 -14.05 -16.32
N LYS A 86 -17.86 -15.27 -16.28
CA LYS A 86 -18.46 -15.84 -15.06
C LYS A 86 -17.45 -15.93 -13.91
N SER A 87 -16.23 -16.38 -14.20
CA SER A 87 -15.13 -16.40 -13.22
C SER A 87 -14.77 -15.00 -12.70
N LEU A 88 -14.78 -13.98 -13.58
CA LEU A 88 -14.57 -12.59 -13.19
C LEU A 88 -15.72 -12.04 -12.34
N GLU A 89 -16.97 -12.39 -12.65
CA GLU A 89 -18.17 -12.01 -11.89
C GLU A 89 -18.15 -12.61 -10.48
N ASP A 90 -17.80 -13.89 -10.36
CA ASP A 90 -17.67 -14.57 -9.07
C ASP A 90 -16.54 -13.93 -8.25
N LYS A 91 -15.39 -13.63 -8.88
CA LYS A 91 -14.26 -12.95 -8.22
C LYS A 91 -14.61 -11.52 -7.81
N HIS A 92 -15.36 -10.79 -8.63
CA HIS A 92 -15.87 -9.47 -8.29
C HIS A 92 -16.72 -9.52 -7.02
N THR A 93 -17.67 -10.47 -6.97
CA THR A 93 -18.54 -10.68 -5.82
C THR A 93 -17.74 -11.01 -4.56
N GLU A 94 -16.75 -11.91 -4.66
CA GLU A 94 -15.83 -12.26 -3.57
C GLU A 94 -15.06 -11.03 -3.06
N ASN A 95 -14.49 -10.24 -3.97
CA ASN A 95 -13.71 -9.05 -3.61
C ASN A 95 -14.59 -7.99 -2.91
N VAL A 96 -15.80 -7.74 -3.41
CA VAL A 96 -16.76 -6.80 -2.79
C VAL A 96 -17.15 -7.26 -1.38
N ASN A 97 -17.44 -8.56 -1.20
CA ASN A 97 -17.76 -9.12 0.10
C ASN A 97 -16.58 -9.02 1.08
N THR A 98 -15.37 -9.27 0.60
CA THR A 98 -14.13 -9.17 1.40
C THR A 98 -13.94 -7.75 1.93
N ILE A 99 -13.98 -6.75 1.04
CA ILE A 99 -13.87 -5.34 1.41
C ILE A 99 -14.98 -4.95 2.40
N THR A 100 -16.22 -5.36 2.14
CA THR A 100 -17.38 -5.02 2.98
C THR A 100 -17.25 -5.57 4.40
N GLU A 101 -16.86 -6.84 4.56
CA GLU A 101 -16.69 -7.45 5.89
C GLU A 101 -15.49 -6.86 6.64
N GLU A 102 -14.38 -6.57 5.97
CA GLU A 102 -13.24 -5.89 6.61
C GLU A 102 -13.61 -4.51 7.16
N PHE A 103 -14.28 -3.67 6.37
CA PHE A 103 -14.71 -2.34 6.83
C PHE A 103 -15.77 -2.42 7.95
N LYS A 104 -16.61 -3.45 7.95
CA LYS A 104 -17.57 -3.71 9.01
C LYS A 104 -16.88 -4.09 10.33
N GLU A 105 -15.83 -4.92 10.30
CA GLU A 105 -15.03 -5.21 11.49
C GLU A 105 -14.29 -3.98 12.01
N LEU A 106 -13.67 -3.19 11.12
CA LEU A 106 -13.02 -1.93 11.50
C LEU A 106 -13.99 -0.93 12.14
N SER A 107 -15.21 -0.82 11.58
CA SER A 107 -16.24 0.06 12.11
C SER A 107 -16.68 -0.31 13.53
N LYS A 108 -16.72 -1.62 13.88
CA LYS A 108 -17.02 -2.08 15.24
C LYS A 108 -16.02 -1.60 16.29
N LEU A 109 -14.76 -1.33 15.89
CA LEU A 109 -13.71 -0.89 16.81
C LEU A 109 -13.88 0.58 17.23
N LEU A 110 -14.46 1.44 16.37
CA LEU A 110 -14.53 2.88 16.62
C LEU A 110 -15.28 3.23 17.92
N PRO A 111 -16.51 2.73 18.18
CA PRO A 111 -17.22 3.04 19.42
C PRO A 111 -16.51 2.49 20.66
N ILE A 112 -15.85 1.33 20.53
CA ILE A 112 -15.11 0.71 21.63
C ILE A 112 -13.94 1.61 22.04
N ILE A 113 -13.16 2.08 21.07
CA ILE A 113 -12.02 2.96 21.30
C ILE A 113 -12.49 4.31 21.85
N GLU A 114 -13.57 4.88 21.32
CA GLU A 114 -14.15 6.14 21.81
C GLU A 114 -14.54 6.05 23.29
N ILE A 115 -15.33 5.03 23.65
CA ILE A 115 -15.78 4.81 25.04
C ILE A 115 -14.59 4.61 25.98
N ASP A 116 -13.58 3.83 25.56
CA ASP A 116 -12.37 3.60 26.36
C ASP A 116 -11.63 4.91 26.64
N LYS A 117 -11.43 5.75 25.63
CA LYS A 117 -10.74 7.04 25.80
C LYS A 117 -11.50 8.02 26.68
N ILE A 118 -12.82 8.10 26.53
CA ILE A 118 -13.67 8.91 27.41
C ILE A 118 -13.56 8.43 28.86
N LYS A 119 -13.61 7.10 29.08
CA LYS A 119 -13.48 6.51 30.41
C LYS A 119 -12.14 6.86 31.06
N GLN A 120 -11.04 6.85 30.32
CA GLN A 120 -9.73 7.26 30.82
C GLN A 120 -9.71 8.74 31.26
N LEU A 121 -10.36 9.63 30.50
CA LEU A 121 -10.49 11.05 30.86
C LEU A 121 -11.32 11.25 32.13
N VAL A 122 -12.42 10.50 32.28
CA VAL A 122 -13.27 10.53 33.49
C VAL A 122 -12.47 10.10 34.72
N THR A 123 -11.71 9.00 34.63
CA THR A 123 -10.85 8.55 35.74
C THR A 123 -9.84 9.63 36.17
N LEU A 124 -9.15 10.26 35.22
CA LEU A 124 -8.18 11.32 35.52
C LEU A 124 -8.84 12.56 36.16
N TYR A 125 -10.07 12.87 35.74
CA TYR A 125 -10.86 13.94 36.34
C TYR A 125 -11.27 13.62 37.78
N ASP A 126 -11.73 12.40 38.04
CA ASP A 126 -12.11 11.94 39.39
C ASP A 126 -10.90 11.96 40.34
N GLU A 127 -9.73 11.52 39.89
CA GLU A 127 -8.49 11.62 40.68
C GLU A 127 -8.12 13.08 41.01
N ASN A 128 -8.25 13.99 40.04
CA ASN A 128 -8.02 15.42 40.27
C ASN A 128 -9.06 16.04 41.22
N LYS A 129 -10.30 15.54 41.23
CA LYS A 129 -11.33 15.94 42.18
C LYS A 129 -10.98 15.51 43.61
N ASP A 130 -10.43 14.31 43.78
CA ASP A 130 -9.93 13.84 45.07
C ASP A 130 -8.74 14.68 45.55
N ILE A 131 -7.78 14.99 44.66
CA ILE A 131 -6.66 15.89 44.94
C ILE A 131 -7.16 17.27 45.38
N ASN A 132 -8.11 17.85 44.64
CA ASN A 132 -8.68 19.16 44.98
C ASN A 132 -9.37 19.15 46.35
N THR A 133 -10.10 18.07 46.68
CA THR A 133 -10.76 17.91 47.99
C THR A 133 -9.74 17.86 49.12
N ASN A 134 -8.65 17.11 48.93
CA ASN A 134 -7.56 17.02 49.90
C ASN A 134 -6.86 18.38 50.12
N ILE A 135 -6.48 19.06 49.03
CA ILE A 135 -5.83 20.39 49.11
C ILE A 135 -6.77 21.41 49.77
N SER A 136 -8.06 21.41 49.39
CA SER A 136 -9.07 22.31 49.96
C SER A 136 -9.22 22.10 51.46
N THR A 137 -9.22 20.84 51.92
CA THR A 137 -9.29 20.50 53.35
C THR A 137 -8.07 21.05 54.10
N ILE A 138 -6.86 20.84 53.59
CA ILE A 138 -5.62 21.36 54.18
C ILE A 138 -5.66 22.90 54.29
N VAL A 139 -6.06 23.58 53.21
CA VAL A 139 -6.15 25.04 53.19
C VAL A 139 -7.20 25.55 54.17
N HIS A 140 -8.36 24.89 54.23
CA HIS A 140 -9.44 25.24 55.15
C HIS A 140 -9.02 25.08 56.62
N ASP A 141 -8.37 23.97 56.97
CA ASP A 141 -7.88 23.72 58.34
C ASP A 141 -6.81 24.74 58.76
N ASN A 142 -5.91 25.09 57.83
CA ASN A 142 -4.93 26.16 58.04
C ASN A 142 -5.61 27.51 58.28
N LEU A 143 -6.59 27.87 57.45
CA LEU A 143 -7.34 29.13 57.58
C LEU A 143 -8.12 29.20 58.90
N ASN A 144 -8.78 28.12 59.29
CA ASN A 144 -9.48 28.01 60.57
C ASN A 144 -8.54 28.23 61.75
N THR A 145 -7.35 27.62 61.71
CA THR A 145 -6.31 27.78 62.74
C THR A 145 -5.80 29.23 62.78
N ILE A 146 -5.52 29.85 61.63
CA ILE A 146 -5.09 31.26 61.53
C ILE A 146 -6.14 32.20 62.11
N ASN A 147 -7.41 32.01 61.74
CA ASN A 147 -8.53 32.83 62.22
C ASN A 147 -8.71 32.69 63.73
N LEU A 148 -8.66 31.46 64.26
CA LEU A 148 -8.77 31.20 65.69
C LEU A 148 -7.68 31.91 66.49
N ILE A 149 -6.42 31.78 66.06
CA ILE A 149 -5.28 32.41 66.75
C ILE A 149 -5.35 33.94 66.62
N THR A 150 -5.61 34.45 65.42
CA THR A 150 -5.65 35.89 65.15
C THR A 150 -6.77 36.55 65.94
N ASN A 151 -7.99 36.03 65.90
CA ASN A 151 -9.12 36.58 66.66
C ASN A 151 -8.87 36.58 68.17
N LYS A 152 -8.17 35.54 68.67
CA LYS A 152 -7.86 35.41 70.10
C LYS A 152 -6.83 36.43 70.60
N TYR A 153 -5.81 36.73 69.81
CA TYR A 153 -4.65 37.51 70.28
C TYR A 153 -4.49 38.90 69.66
N LYS A 154 -5.17 39.22 68.54
CA LYS A 154 -4.97 40.45 67.77
C LYS A 154 -4.96 41.74 68.62
N ASN A 155 -5.85 41.84 69.59
CA ASN A 155 -6.00 43.05 70.42
C ASN A 155 -5.37 42.91 71.82
N THR A 156 -5.00 41.70 72.23
CA THR A 156 -4.57 41.39 73.61
C THR A 156 -3.09 41.05 73.70
N ILE A 157 -2.43 40.71 72.60
CA ILE A 157 -1.06 40.18 72.61
C ILE A 157 -0.04 41.06 73.35
N ASN A 158 -0.13 42.38 73.17
CA ASN A 158 0.76 43.34 73.83
C ASN A 158 0.56 43.44 75.36
N HIS A 159 -0.57 42.96 75.87
CA HIS A 159 -0.90 42.95 77.30
C HIS A 159 -0.62 41.60 77.96
N ILE A 160 -0.24 40.58 77.20
CA ILE A 160 0.04 39.23 77.73
C ILE A 160 1.46 39.21 78.30
N ASN A 161 1.56 39.05 79.62
CA ASN A 161 2.81 38.78 80.30
C ASN A 161 2.88 37.29 80.69
N ILE A 162 3.66 36.51 79.94
CA ILE A 162 3.75 35.06 80.11
C ILE A 162 4.34 34.66 81.47
N ASP A 163 5.30 35.45 81.99
CA ASP A 163 5.93 35.19 83.29
C ASP A 163 4.91 35.32 84.41
N GLN A 164 4.05 36.34 84.35
CA GLN A 164 2.95 36.53 85.30
C GLN A 164 1.95 35.37 85.25
N ILE A 165 1.55 34.92 84.06
CA ILE A 165 0.60 33.80 83.90
C ILE A 165 1.18 32.49 84.47
N ILE A 166 2.46 32.21 84.18
CA ILE A 166 3.14 31.01 84.69
C ILE A 166 3.29 31.06 86.22
N ASN A 167 3.70 32.21 86.77
CA ASN A 167 3.86 32.37 88.21
C ASN A 167 2.53 32.27 88.97
N ASN A 168 1.45 32.86 88.43
CA ASN A 168 0.11 32.74 89.00
C ASN A 168 -0.37 31.28 89.02
N ASN A 169 -0.08 30.50 87.98
CA ASN A 169 -0.44 29.08 87.94
C ASN A 169 0.38 28.25 88.95
N LYS A 170 1.69 28.50 89.11
CA LYS A 170 2.49 27.86 90.16
C LYS A 170 1.93 28.14 91.57
N ASN A 171 1.52 29.37 91.84
CA ASN A 171 0.94 29.76 93.12
C ASN A 171 -0.43 29.08 93.37
N ASN A 172 -1.25 28.93 92.32
CA ASN A 172 -2.54 28.22 92.43
C ASN A 172 -2.37 26.70 92.60
N ILE A 173 -1.33 26.09 92.05
CA ILE A 173 -1.03 24.66 92.27
C ILE A 173 -0.60 24.43 93.73
N ASN A 174 0.16 25.35 94.32
CA ASN A 174 0.62 25.26 95.71
C ASN A 174 -0.50 25.50 96.74
N ASN A 175 -1.52 26.26 96.37
CA ASN A 175 -2.70 26.53 97.20
C ASN A 175 -3.83 25.59 96.75
N ASN A 176 -4.02 24.44 97.41
CA ASN A 176 -4.98 23.33 97.19
C ASN A 176 -6.48 23.66 96.89
N ASN A 177 -6.81 24.78 96.25
CA ASN A 177 -8.15 25.31 96.06
C ASN A 177 -8.50 25.38 94.58
N ASN A 178 -9.45 24.51 94.22
CA ASN A 178 -10.35 24.59 93.08
C ASN A 178 -9.77 24.56 91.66
N TYR A 179 -10.33 23.64 90.86
CA TYR A 179 -10.29 23.57 89.40
C TYR A 179 -10.72 24.90 88.78
N ASN A 180 -9.81 25.85 88.67
CA ASN A 180 -10.05 27.12 87.99
C ASN A 180 -9.51 27.03 86.55
N ASN A 181 -10.36 27.39 85.58
CA ASN A 181 -10.15 27.28 84.13
C ASN A 181 -8.87 27.97 83.61
N ASN A 182 -8.22 28.82 84.42
CA ASN A 182 -7.01 29.56 84.05
C ASN A 182 -5.72 28.73 84.13
N ASN A 183 -5.75 27.52 84.70
CA ASN A 183 -4.52 26.75 84.98
C ASN A 183 -3.73 26.35 83.71
N TYR A 184 -4.38 26.34 82.54
CA TYR A 184 -3.79 25.91 81.27
C TYR A 184 -3.57 27.05 80.27
N GLN A 185 -3.79 28.31 80.66
CA GLN A 185 -3.69 29.45 79.75
C GLN A 185 -2.29 29.55 79.12
N HIS A 186 -1.23 29.34 79.91
CA HIS A 186 0.14 29.36 79.41
C HIS A 186 0.40 28.24 78.38
N ILE A 187 -0.14 27.03 78.59
CA ILE A 187 0.00 25.90 77.66
C ILE A 187 -0.69 26.21 76.33
N GLU A 188 -1.91 26.76 76.39
CA GLU A 188 -2.65 27.13 75.18
C GLU A 188 -1.93 28.21 74.37
N ILE A 189 -1.37 29.24 75.03
CA ILE A 189 -0.55 30.27 74.38
C ILE A 189 0.64 29.61 73.68
N LEU A 190 1.38 28.74 74.37
CA LEU A 190 2.54 28.05 73.80
C LEU A 190 2.15 27.14 72.61
N LYS A 191 0.99 26.46 72.68
CA LYS A 191 0.43 25.68 71.57
C LYS A 191 0.16 26.56 70.36
N HIS A 192 -0.52 27.69 70.54
CA HIS A 192 -0.80 28.62 69.44
C HIS A 192 0.48 29.26 68.87
N CYS A 193 1.48 29.57 69.71
CA CYS A 193 2.80 30.00 69.24
C CYS A 193 3.45 28.94 68.35
N HIS A 194 3.41 27.68 68.75
CA HIS A 194 3.96 26.58 67.96
C HIS A 194 3.21 26.39 66.64
N GLN A 195 1.87 26.36 66.66
CA GLN A 195 1.05 26.22 65.46
C GLN A 195 1.27 27.38 64.48
N SER A 196 1.33 28.62 64.98
CA SER A 196 1.63 29.81 64.17
C SER A 196 2.98 29.69 63.48
N ARG A 197 4.01 29.23 64.20
CA ARG A 197 5.35 29.03 63.64
C ARG A 197 5.36 28.01 62.51
N LEU A 198 4.64 26.90 62.66
CA LEU A 198 4.52 25.89 61.61
C LEU A 198 3.80 26.46 60.37
N LEU A 199 2.65 27.11 60.56
CA LEU A 199 1.87 27.71 59.48
C LEU A 199 2.65 28.79 58.71
N ILE A 200 3.39 29.65 59.42
CA ILE A 200 4.22 30.69 58.79
C ILE A 200 5.35 30.05 57.98
N LYS A 201 6.06 29.06 58.55
CA LYS A 201 7.13 28.35 57.85
C LYS A 201 6.62 27.68 56.57
N ASP A 202 5.45 27.06 56.65
CA ASP A 202 4.81 26.37 55.53
C ASP A 202 4.33 27.35 54.45
N ASN A 203 3.75 28.49 54.84
CA ASN A 203 3.23 29.49 53.90
C ASN A 203 4.33 30.35 53.25
N GLN A 204 5.51 30.47 53.88
CA GLN A 204 6.67 31.15 53.31
C GLN A 204 7.49 30.24 52.37
N ASN A 205 7.17 28.96 52.32
CA ASN A 205 7.87 28.00 51.48
C ASN A 205 7.18 27.91 50.10
N GLU A 206 7.70 28.63 49.10
CA GLU A 206 7.24 28.50 47.69
C GLU A 206 7.24 27.04 47.22
N ASN A 207 8.16 26.21 47.74
CA ASN A 207 8.18 24.78 47.43
C ASN A 207 6.90 24.07 47.87
N LYS A 208 6.26 24.47 48.98
CA LYS A 208 5.01 23.83 49.44
C LYS A 208 3.84 24.11 48.49
N ILE A 209 3.74 25.34 47.98
CA ILE A 209 2.72 25.68 46.98
C ILE A 209 2.96 24.85 45.71
N ASN A 210 4.20 24.81 45.23
CA ASN A 210 4.57 24.00 44.06
C ASN A 210 4.33 22.50 44.30
N GLU A 211 4.64 21.97 45.49
CA GLU A 211 4.37 20.58 45.88
C GLU A 211 2.88 20.25 45.86
N LEU A 212 2.02 21.14 46.36
CA LEU A 212 0.56 20.96 46.31
C LEU A 212 0.05 21.02 44.87
N MET A 213 0.51 22.00 44.09
CA MET A 213 0.08 22.16 42.70
C MET A 213 0.56 21.02 41.80
N ASN A 214 1.76 20.49 42.04
CA ASN A 214 2.33 19.35 41.31
C ASN A 214 1.62 18.02 41.58
N GLN A 215 0.70 17.95 42.55
CA GLN A 215 -0.13 16.76 42.74
C GLN A 215 -1.18 16.59 41.64
N TYR A 216 -1.62 17.69 41.02
CA TYR A 216 -2.59 17.64 39.93
C TYR A 216 -2.02 16.91 38.71
N LYS A 217 -2.83 16.03 38.12
CA LYS A 217 -2.51 15.37 36.87
C LYS A 217 -2.90 16.27 35.70
N ASN A 218 -1.90 16.80 35.00
CA ASN A 218 -2.11 17.55 33.77
C ASN A 218 -2.53 16.60 32.63
N VAL A 219 -3.68 16.87 32.01
CA VAL A 219 -4.24 16.04 30.94
C VAL A 219 -4.21 16.81 29.62
N ASN A 220 -3.50 16.26 28.63
CA ASN A 220 -3.43 16.80 27.27
C ASN A 220 -3.95 15.74 26.28
N ILE A 221 -4.71 16.18 25.27
CA ILE A 221 -5.23 15.32 24.22
C ILE A 221 -4.39 15.54 22.96
N VAL A 222 -3.88 14.45 22.38
CA VAL A 222 -3.21 14.44 21.07
C VAL A 222 -4.16 13.83 20.04
N ASN A 223 -4.52 14.58 19.01
CA ASN A 223 -5.42 14.12 17.96
C ASN A 223 -4.63 13.69 16.71
N ASN A 224 -4.57 12.38 16.46
CA ASN A 224 -3.88 11.78 15.31
C ASN A 224 -4.83 11.39 14.16
N SER A 225 -6.04 11.97 14.09
CA SER A 225 -7.07 11.55 13.13
C SER A 225 -6.63 11.60 11.67
N GLU A 226 -5.81 12.59 11.29
CA GLU A 226 -5.34 12.72 9.90
C GLU A 226 -4.41 11.59 9.48
N GLN A 227 -3.47 11.20 10.34
CA GLN A 227 -2.59 10.06 10.07
C GLN A 227 -3.39 8.76 9.93
N VAL A 228 -4.39 8.56 10.80
CA VAL A 228 -5.27 7.39 10.75
C VAL A 228 -6.08 7.35 9.45
N LYS A 229 -6.59 8.50 8.99
CA LYS A 229 -7.33 8.59 7.72
C LYS A 229 -6.47 8.18 6.52
N GLU A 230 -5.22 8.61 6.46
CA GLU A 230 -4.32 8.20 5.37
C GLU A 230 -4.04 6.70 5.41
N SER A 231 -3.76 6.13 6.59
CA SER A 231 -3.59 4.68 6.72
C SER A 231 -4.84 3.88 6.32
N ILE A 232 -6.05 4.41 6.58
CA ILE A 232 -7.30 3.75 6.16
C ILE A 232 -7.44 3.70 4.63
N LYS A 233 -6.95 4.70 3.90
CA LYS A 233 -7.01 4.71 2.42
C LYS A 233 -6.13 3.62 1.80
N GLU A 234 -5.08 3.20 2.51
CA GLU A 234 -4.09 2.24 2.04
C GLU A 234 -4.46 0.78 2.36
N ILE A 235 -5.62 0.52 3.00
CA ILE A 235 -6.03 -0.84 3.39
C ILE A 235 -6.21 -1.75 2.16
N PHE A 236 -6.78 -1.23 1.06
CA PHE A 236 -7.01 -2.00 -0.16
C PHE A 236 -6.47 -1.26 -1.38
N GLU A 237 -5.66 -1.96 -2.18
CA GLU A 237 -5.22 -1.51 -3.49
C GLU A 237 -5.92 -2.34 -4.58
N ILE A 238 -6.56 -1.66 -5.54
CA ILE A 238 -7.21 -2.31 -6.69
C ILE A 238 -6.23 -2.32 -7.85
N SER A 239 -5.87 -3.50 -8.32
CA SER A 239 -5.03 -3.69 -9.51
C SER A 239 -5.74 -4.55 -10.56
N ASP A 240 -5.49 -4.23 -11.83
CA ASP A 240 -5.93 -4.99 -13.01
C ASP A 240 -4.90 -6.05 -13.44
N PHE A 241 -3.79 -6.14 -12.70
CA PHE A 241 -2.78 -7.17 -12.85
C PHE A 241 -3.17 -8.46 -12.12
N PRO A 242 -2.81 -9.64 -12.64
CA PRO A 242 -2.98 -10.89 -11.92
C PRO A 242 -2.38 -10.77 -10.53
N SER A 243 -3.17 -11.07 -9.49
CA SER A 243 -2.67 -11.05 -8.13
C SER A 243 -1.41 -11.90 -8.04
N ILE A 244 -0.29 -11.28 -7.65
CA ILE A 244 1.03 -11.91 -7.54
C ILE A 244 0.97 -13.15 -6.61
N THR A 245 -0.06 -13.25 -5.77
CA THR A 245 -0.26 -14.37 -4.84
C THR A 245 -0.63 -15.69 -5.53
N ASN A 246 -1.29 -15.67 -6.69
CA ASN A 246 -1.86 -16.86 -7.35
C ASN A 246 -1.34 -17.11 -8.79
N VAL A 247 -0.09 -16.75 -9.09
CA VAL A 247 0.49 -16.97 -10.42
C VAL A 247 0.73 -18.47 -10.64
N LYS A 248 0.05 -19.06 -11.62
CA LYS A 248 0.29 -20.43 -12.07
C LYS A 248 1.53 -20.48 -12.94
N ASP A 249 2.23 -21.61 -12.89
CA ASP A 249 3.32 -21.85 -13.83
C ASP A 249 2.80 -21.84 -15.27
N PRO A 250 3.45 -21.09 -16.17
CA PRO A 250 3.07 -21.13 -17.57
C PRO A 250 3.39 -22.48 -18.21
N LYS A 251 2.65 -22.78 -19.28
CA LYS A 251 2.97 -23.83 -20.26
C LYS A 251 4.00 -23.35 -21.26
N ARG A 252 3.92 -22.08 -21.66
CA ARG A 252 4.80 -21.49 -22.67
C ARG A 252 5.10 -20.03 -22.37
N VAL A 253 6.35 -19.64 -22.60
CA VAL A 253 6.82 -18.26 -22.44
C VAL A 253 7.59 -17.86 -23.69
N THR A 254 7.18 -16.77 -24.33
CA THR A 254 7.82 -16.23 -25.52
C THR A 254 8.12 -14.74 -25.33
N VAL A 255 9.35 -14.31 -25.62
CA VAL A 255 9.76 -12.90 -25.55
C VAL A 255 10.33 -12.50 -26.91
N VAL A 256 9.69 -11.56 -27.61
CA VAL A 256 10.07 -11.15 -28.98
C VAL A 256 10.16 -12.35 -29.94
N GLY A 257 9.19 -13.27 -29.84
CA GLY A 257 9.13 -14.47 -30.67
C GLY A 257 10.13 -15.59 -30.29
N ILE A 258 11.00 -15.38 -29.30
CA ILE A 258 11.93 -16.41 -28.80
C ILE A 258 11.31 -17.14 -27.61
N GLU A 259 11.31 -18.47 -27.67
CA GLU A 259 10.76 -19.32 -26.62
C GLU A 259 11.77 -19.58 -25.49
N TYR A 260 11.30 -19.46 -24.25
CA TYR A 260 12.10 -19.64 -23.04
C TYR A 260 11.82 -21.01 -22.43
N PHE A 261 12.87 -21.72 -22.03
CA PHE A 261 12.71 -22.93 -21.22
C PHE A 261 12.19 -22.56 -19.82
N ILE A 262 11.10 -23.17 -19.38
CA ILE A 262 10.49 -22.87 -18.08
C ILE A 262 11.16 -23.74 -17.01
N TYR A 263 11.99 -23.11 -16.18
CA TYR A 263 12.65 -23.73 -15.04
C TYR A 263 11.68 -23.87 -13.87
N LYS A 264 11.50 -25.10 -13.39
CA LYS A 264 10.72 -25.47 -12.19
C LYS A 264 11.62 -26.24 -11.22
N ASP A 265 11.15 -26.46 -10.00
CA ASP A 265 11.82 -27.38 -9.07
C ASP A 265 12.00 -28.75 -9.78
N ASP A 266 13.18 -29.36 -9.63
CA ASP A 266 13.62 -30.61 -10.28
C ASP A 266 13.76 -30.60 -11.81
N SER A 267 13.63 -29.43 -12.47
CA SER A 267 13.88 -29.32 -13.91
C SER A 267 15.37 -29.31 -14.23
N ILE A 268 15.78 -30.13 -15.19
CA ILE A 268 17.13 -30.08 -15.78
C ILE A 268 17.05 -29.18 -17.01
N VAL A 269 17.68 -28.00 -16.93
CA VAL A 269 17.80 -27.11 -18.10
C VAL A 269 18.61 -27.83 -19.18
N PRO A 270 18.08 -27.99 -20.41
CA PRO A 270 18.81 -28.67 -21.48
C PRO A 270 20.14 -27.98 -21.78
N ASN A 271 21.20 -28.77 -21.98
CA ASN A 271 22.51 -28.23 -22.35
C ASN A 271 22.40 -27.41 -23.64
N GLY A 272 22.94 -26.18 -23.61
CA GLY A 272 22.86 -25.24 -24.73
C GLY A 272 21.63 -24.33 -24.72
N SER A 273 20.73 -24.46 -23.73
CA SER A 273 19.65 -23.49 -23.55
C SER A 273 20.22 -22.11 -23.22
N GLY A 274 20.00 -21.15 -24.12
CA GLY A 274 20.37 -19.74 -23.94
C GLY A 274 19.30 -18.91 -23.22
N PHE A 275 18.03 -19.35 -23.26
CA PHE A 275 16.86 -18.60 -22.80
C PHE A 275 16.07 -19.41 -21.75
N VAL A 276 16.00 -18.89 -20.51
CA VAL A 276 15.33 -19.57 -19.39
C VAL A 276 14.39 -18.62 -18.66
N ALA A 277 13.18 -19.07 -18.39
CA ALA A 277 12.21 -18.38 -17.53
C ALA A 277 12.03 -19.16 -16.23
N ILE A 278 12.19 -18.52 -15.08
CA ILE A 278 12.01 -19.15 -13.78
C ILE A 278 10.55 -19.04 -13.39
N ALA A 279 9.91 -20.19 -13.18
CA ALA A 279 8.50 -20.28 -12.85
C ALA A 279 8.18 -19.75 -11.43
N PRO A 280 6.99 -19.19 -11.20
CA PRO A 280 6.59 -18.70 -9.88
C PRO A 280 6.48 -19.80 -8.82
N SER A 281 6.27 -21.07 -9.22
CA SER A 281 6.21 -22.20 -8.28
C SER A 281 7.56 -22.60 -7.67
N VAL A 282 8.68 -22.17 -8.26
CA VAL A 282 10.03 -22.54 -7.80
C VAL A 282 10.21 -22.15 -6.34
N LYS A 283 10.55 -23.13 -5.51
CA LYS A 283 10.80 -22.92 -4.08
C LYS A 283 12.27 -22.75 -3.76
N THR A 284 13.15 -23.38 -4.54
CA THR A 284 14.59 -23.34 -4.29
C THR A 284 15.38 -23.27 -5.59
N ILE A 285 16.42 -22.44 -5.63
CA ILE A 285 17.41 -22.43 -6.72
C ILE A 285 18.75 -22.84 -6.11
N LYS A 286 19.27 -24.01 -6.52
CA LYS A 286 20.58 -24.48 -6.07
C LYS A 286 21.68 -23.82 -6.90
N VAL A 287 22.82 -23.50 -6.29
CA VAL A 287 24.00 -23.03 -7.04
C VAL A 287 24.38 -24.06 -8.10
N GLY A 288 24.48 -23.61 -9.36
CA GLY A 288 24.78 -24.47 -10.50
C GLY A 288 23.58 -25.18 -11.14
N SER A 289 22.36 -25.01 -10.61
CA SER A 289 21.13 -25.57 -11.23
C SER A 289 20.77 -24.91 -12.57
N ILE A 290 21.13 -23.64 -12.74
CA ILE A 290 21.03 -22.93 -14.00
C ILE A 290 22.40 -22.98 -14.69
N PRO A 291 22.52 -23.64 -15.86
CA PRO A 291 23.81 -23.89 -16.51
C PRO A 291 24.45 -22.61 -17.04
N LYS A 292 25.77 -22.63 -17.18
CA LYS A 292 26.57 -21.52 -17.71
C LYS A 292 26.32 -21.22 -19.20
N SER A 293 25.47 -21.99 -19.88
CA SER A 293 25.02 -21.69 -21.25
C SER A 293 23.90 -20.63 -21.30
N VAL A 294 23.26 -20.33 -20.17
CA VAL A 294 22.13 -19.39 -20.12
C VAL A 294 22.64 -17.95 -20.24
N GLU A 295 22.15 -17.23 -21.23
CA GLU A 295 22.47 -15.83 -21.51
C GLU A 295 21.29 -14.88 -21.23
N TYR A 296 20.07 -15.38 -21.34
CA TYR A 296 18.83 -14.63 -21.13
C TYR A 296 18.01 -15.31 -20.04
N LEU A 297 17.77 -14.58 -18.95
CA LEU A 297 16.98 -15.07 -17.83
C LEU A 297 15.77 -14.18 -17.60
N LEU A 298 14.60 -14.79 -17.45
CA LEU A 298 13.35 -14.12 -17.08
C LEU A 298 12.88 -14.63 -15.72
N LEU A 299 12.71 -13.74 -14.75
CA LEU A 299 12.02 -14.00 -13.49
C LEU A 299 10.54 -13.66 -13.71
N LEU A 300 9.67 -14.67 -13.73
CA LEU A 300 8.24 -14.47 -13.96
C LEU A 300 7.55 -13.80 -12.77
N ASP A 301 6.41 -13.17 -13.03
CA ASP A 301 5.53 -12.60 -12.01
C ASP A 301 5.22 -13.65 -10.94
N GLY A 302 5.27 -13.26 -9.66
CA GLY A 302 5.02 -14.17 -8.54
C GLY A 302 6.23 -14.96 -8.05
N PHE A 303 7.39 -14.91 -8.73
CA PHE A 303 8.62 -15.53 -8.27
C PHE A 303 8.97 -15.09 -6.83
N ASN A 304 9.17 -16.07 -5.94
CA ASN A 304 9.19 -15.87 -4.48
C ASN A 304 10.44 -16.43 -3.79
N VAL A 305 11.54 -16.58 -4.52
CA VAL A 305 12.82 -17.00 -3.93
C VAL A 305 13.71 -15.78 -3.77
N GLU A 306 14.27 -15.61 -2.58
CA GLU A 306 15.30 -14.60 -2.34
C GLU A 306 16.59 -15.02 -3.03
N LEU A 307 17.05 -14.22 -3.99
CA LEU A 307 18.28 -14.48 -4.73
C LEU A 307 19.48 -13.93 -3.96
N THR A 308 20.48 -14.77 -3.73
CA THR A 308 21.76 -14.42 -3.11
C THR A 308 22.91 -14.57 -4.11
N GLU A 309 24.07 -14.04 -3.75
CA GLU A 309 25.28 -14.11 -4.58
C GLU A 309 25.62 -15.56 -4.98
N GLY A 310 25.91 -15.76 -6.27
CA GLY A 310 26.30 -17.05 -6.83
C GLY A 310 25.16 -18.01 -7.20
N MET A 311 23.89 -17.70 -6.86
CA MET A 311 22.74 -18.53 -7.25
C MET A 311 22.50 -18.52 -8.75
N LEU A 312 22.67 -17.37 -9.40
CA LEU A 312 22.54 -17.19 -10.84
C LEU A 312 23.92 -17.20 -11.52
N PRO A 313 24.08 -17.83 -12.70
CA PRO A 313 25.37 -17.93 -13.38
C PRO A 313 25.84 -16.58 -13.95
N GLN A 314 27.15 -16.35 -13.93
CA GLN A 314 27.80 -15.15 -14.49
C GLN A 314 27.70 -15.04 -16.03
N SER A 315 27.14 -16.04 -16.70
CA SER A 315 26.93 -16.05 -18.15
C SER A 315 25.77 -15.15 -18.60
N ILE A 316 24.81 -14.86 -17.71
CA ILE A 316 23.61 -14.08 -18.03
C ILE A 316 24.00 -12.69 -18.52
N LYS A 317 23.56 -12.33 -19.73
CA LYS A 317 23.76 -11.03 -20.38
C LYS A 317 22.53 -10.13 -20.24
N SER A 318 21.34 -10.72 -20.26
CA SER A 318 20.08 -9.98 -20.12
C SER A 318 19.21 -10.62 -19.05
N LEU A 319 18.82 -9.83 -18.06
CA LEU A 319 17.92 -10.23 -16.99
C LEU A 319 16.60 -9.47 -17.13
N LEU A 320 15.50 -10.20 -17.24
CA LEU A 320 14.15 -9.66 -17.25
C LEU A 320 13.48 -10.00 -15.92
N VAL A 321 12.86 -9.01 -15.29
CA VAL A 321 12.31 -9.14 -13.94
C VAL A 321 10.85 -8.69 -13.93
N GLY A 322 9.95 -9.65 -13.72
CA GLY A 322 8.52 -9.44 -13.49
C GLY A 322 8.19 -8.87 -12.11
N ALA A 323 6.93 -8.97 -11.73
CA ALA A 323 6.40 -8.64 -10.41
C ALA A 323 6.81 -9.71 -9.36
N ILE A 324 8.09 -9.72 -8.98
CA ILE A 324 8.65 -10.67 -8.01
C ILE A 324 8.24 -10.32 -6.56
N LYS A 325 8.27 -11.29 -5.64
CA LYS A 325 7.83 -11.12 -4.24
C LYS A 325 8.94 -10.78 -3.24
N LYS A 326 10.20 -11.04 -3.59
CA LYS A 326 11.37 -10.83 -2.72
C LYS A 326 12.32 -9.81 -3.34
N PRO A 327 12.93 -8.91 -2.54
CA PRO A 327 13.85 -7.87 -3.02
C PRO A 327 15.07 -8.47 -3.72
N LEU A 328 15.55 -7.79 -4.76
CA LEU A 328 16.87 -8.05 -5.33
C LEU A 328 17.94 -7.42 -4.42
N LEU A 329 18.60 -8.27 -3.62
CA LEU A 329 19.66 -7.86 -2.68
C LEU A 329 20.99 -7.57 -3.39
N LYS A 330 21.92 -6.92 -2.70
CA LYS A 330 23.32 -6.75 -3.17
C LYS A 330 23.90 -8.10 -3.58
N GLY A 331 24.45 -8.16 -4.81
CA GLY A 331 25.08 -9.36 -5.37
C GLY A 331 24.11 -10.40 -5.94
N SER A 332 22.79 -10.20 -5.83
CA SER A 332 21.78 -11.11 -6.40
C SER A 332 21.77 -11.13 -7.93
N ILE A 333 22.07 -9.98 -8.55
CA ILE A 333 22.21 -9.84 -10.00
C ILE A 333 23.68 -10.15 -10.37
N PRO A 334 23.95 -11.14 -11.25
CA PRO A 334 25.32 -11.47 -11.65
C PRO A 334 26.03 -10.30 -12.36
N ASN A 335 27.35 -10.19 -12.17
CA ASN A 335 28.19 -9.21 -12.85
C ASN A 335 28.25 -9.42 -14.38
N GLY A 336 27.75 -10.54 -14.91
CA GLY A 336 27.59 -10.74 -16.35
C GLY A 336 26.50 -9.89 -17.01
N VAL A 337 25.52 -9.40 -16.23
CA VAL A 337 24.31 -8.75 -16.75
C VAL A 337 24.64 -7.38 -17.33
N LEU A 338 24.32 -7.19 -18.61
CA LEU A 338 24.51 -5.94 -19.36
C LEU A 338 23.20 -5.18 -19.54
N ASN A 339 22.10 -5.91 -19.72
CA ASN A 339 20.76 -5.35 -19.90
C ASN A 339 19.83 -5.83 -18.77
N LEU A 340 19.20 -4.88 -18.07
CA LEU A 340 18.19 -5.18 -17.05
C LEU A 340 16.84 -4.65 -17.50
N PHE A 341 15.86 -5.54 -17.63
CA PHE A 341 14.49 -5.19 -17.97
C PHE A 341 13.62 -5.31 -16.72
N LEU A 342 13.08 -4.18 -16.26
CA LEU A 342 12.09 -4.13 -15.19
C LEU A 342 10.71 -4.06 -15.83
N LEU A 343 9.99 -5.17 -15.71
CA LEU A 343 8.72 -5.40 -16.39
C LEU A 343 7.56 -4.76 -15.63
N ASP A 344 6.39 -4.78 -16.25
CA ASP A 344 5.16 -4.32 -15.60
C ASP A 344 4.96 -5.03 -14.25
N GLY A 345 4.52 -4.29 -13.24
CA GLY A 345 4.33 -4.80 -11.87
C GLY A 345 5.59 -4.97 -11.00
N PHE A 346 6.82 -4.82 -11.52
CA PHE A 346 7.99 -4.69 -10.64
C PHE A 346 7.81 -3.44 -9.76
N ASN A 347 7.93 -3.57 -8.44
CA ASN A 347 7.62 -2.49 -7.49
C ASN A 347 8.64 -2.36 -6.35
N GLN A 348 9.78 -3.02 -6.46
CA GLN A 348 10.79 -3.09 -5.40
C GLN A 348 11.94 -2.12 -5.67
N GLU A 349 12.56 -1.60 -4.62
CA GLU A 349 13.80 -0.84 -4.74
C GLU A 349 14.98 -1.79 -5.02
N ILE A 350 15.87 -1.39 -5.93
CA ILE A 350 17.13 -2.08 -6.17
C ILE A 350 18.22 -1.33 -5.42
N SER A 351 18.72 -1.91 -4.34
CA SER A 351 19.64 -1.25 -3.41
C SER A 351 21.01 -1.00 -4.03
N GLU A 352 21.48 -1.92 -4.87
CA GLU A 352 22.79 -1.83 -5.51
C GLU A 352 22.81 -2.59 -6.83
N LEU A 353 23.15 -1.90 -7.91
CA LEU A 353 23.22 -2.46 -9.26
C LEU A 353 24.65 -2.90 -9.59
N PRO A 354 24.84 -4.03 -10.29
CA PRO A 354 26.16 -4.40 -10.80
C PRO A 354 26.72 -3.31 -11.71
N GLN A 355 28.01 -3.01 -11.59
CA GLN A 355 28.67 -2.01 -12.44
C GLN A 355 28.59 -2.35 -13.94
N SER A 356 28.42 -3.63 -14.27
CA SER A 356 28.30 -4.15 -15.63
C SER A 356 26.98 -3.81 -16.33
N VAL A 357 25.90 -3.52 -15.58
CA VAL A 357 24.61 -3.16 -16.20
C VAL A 357 24.78 -1.82 -16.91
N ASN A 358 24.61 -1.81 -18.23
CA ASN A 358 24.80 -0.63 -19.07
C ASN A 358 23.47 -0.02 -19.53
N SER A 359 22.44 -0.85 -19.68
CA SER A 359 21.13 -0.44 -20.19
C SER A 359 20.00 -0.95 -19.29
N PHE A 360 19.11 -0.03 -18.91
CA PHE A 360 17.88 -0.29 -18.18
C PHE A 360 16.70 -0.16 -19.11
N TYR A 361 15.75 -1.09 -19.03
CA TYR A 361 14.53 -1.04 -19.79
C TYR A 361 13.36 -1.04 -18.80
N LEU A 362 12.58 0.04 -18.81
CA LEU A 362 11.52 0.29 -17.83
C LEU A 362 10.16 0.27 -18.53
N LEU A 363 9.28 -0.64 -18.12
CA LEU A 363 7.88 -0.66 -18.55
C LEU A 363 7.02 0.29 -17.72
N ASN A 364 6.20 -0.22 -16.80
CA ASN A 364 5.33 0.56 -15.91
C ASN A 364 5.86 0.58 -14.47
N THR A 365 7.17 0.51 -14.34
CA THR A 365 7.85 0.41 -13.05
C THR A 365 8.25 1.82 -12.58
N PRO A 366 7.79 2.30 -11.42
CA PRO A 366 8.36 3.49 -10.81
C PRO A 366 9.77 3.16 -10.30
N PHE A 367 10.79 3.47 -11.09
CA PHE A 367 12.19 3.22 -10.74
C PHE A 367 12.79 4.45 -10.03
N LYS A 368 12.89 4.40 -8.69
CA LYS A 368 13.53 5.42 -7.87
C LYS A 368 15.05 5.16 -7.80
N ASN A 369 15.85 6.22 -7.66
CA ASN A 369 17.33 6.18 -7.58
C ASN A 369 18.03 5.64 -8.83
N ILE A 370 17.81 6.33 -9.94
CA ILE A 370 18.42 6.01 -11.23
C ILE A 370 19.92 6.35 -11.20
N PRO A 371 20.82 5.40 -11.48
CA PRO A 371 22.20 5.72 -11.76
C PRO A 371 22.28 6.46 -13.11
N LEU A 372 22.39 7.79 -13.05
CA LEU A 372 22.38 8.68 -14.23
C LEU A 372 23.54 8.44 -15.22
N SER A 373 24.51 7.58 -14.87
CA SER A 373 25.63 7.18 -15.72
C SER A 373 25.29 6.08 -16.74
N LYS A 374 24.07 5.55 -16.75
CA LYS A 374 23.65 4.38 -17.55
C LYS A 374 22.54 4.74 -18.54
N TYR A 375 22.40 3.98 -19.63
CA TYR A 375 21.33 4.17 -20.60
C TYR A 375 20.00 3.68 -20.03
N ILE A 376 18.93 4.45 -20.19
CA ILE A 376 17.60 4.11 -19.71
C ILE A 376 16.64 4.19 -20.88
N TYR A 377 15.93 3.12 -21.13
CA TYR A 377 14.95 2.97 -22.19
C TYR A 377 13.59 2.83 -21.51
N ARG A 378 12.75 3.86 -21.61
CA ARG A 378 11.43 3.84 -20.97
C ARG A 378 10.33 3.72 -22.00
N SER A 379 9.27 3.03 -21.64
CA SER A 379 8.04 3.05 -22.41
C SER A 379 7.37 4.43 -22.33
N PRO A 380 7.08 5.09 -23.47
CA PRO A 380 6.32 6.35 -23.49
C PRO A 380 4.91 6.21 -22.90
N LYS A 381 4.37 4.98 -22.89
CA LYS A 381 3.01 4.66 -22.46
C LYS A 381 2.78 4.98 -20.97
N TYR A 382 3.80 4.91 -20.13
CA TYR A 382 3.65 4.89 -18.66
C TYR A 382 4.08 6.18 -17.92
N LYS A 383 4.12 7.34 -18.58
CA LYS A 383 4.33 8.69 -17.96
C LYS A 383 5.46 8.81 -16.90
N GLN A 384 6.49 7.97 -16.96
CA GLN A 384 7.62 8.08 -16.03
C GLN A 384 8.31 9.45 -16.21
N GLN A 385 8.34 10.26 -15.15
CA GLN A 385 8.96 11.59 -15.13
C GLN A 385 10.48 11.48 -15.05
N LEU A 386 11.11 10.95 -16.10
CA LEU A 386 12.55 10.81 -16.22
C LEU A 386 13.07 11.77 -17.29
N SER A 387 13.65 12.88 -16.85
CA SER A 387 14.27 13.89 -17.72
C SER A 387 15.78 13.92 -17.50
N HIS A 388 16.52 13.11 -18.27
CA HIS A 388 17.98 13.11 -18.31
C HIS A 388 18.47 12.72 -19.71
N SER A 389 19.66 13.15 -20.12
CA SER A 389 20.21 12.93 -21.47
C SER A 389 20.38 11.46 -21.86
N ASN A 390 20.47 10.57 -20.86
CA ASN A 390 20.64 9.13 -21.06
C ASN A 390 19.30 8.37 -21.11
N VAL A 391 18.17 9.08 -21.02
CA VAL A 391 16.82 8.50 -21.08
C VAL A 391 16.30 8.58 -22.52
N ASN A 392 16.10 7.41 -23.11
CA ASN A 392 15.56 7.24 -24.45
C ASN A 392 14.16 6.60 -24.38
N ASN A 393 13.35 6.87 -25.39
CA ASN A 393 12.09 6.16 -25.55
C ASN A 393 12.36 4.78 -26.14
N TRP A 394 11.81 3.76 -25.52
CA TRP A 394 11.78 2.41 -26.06
C TRP A 394 10.51 2.25 -26.90
N ASP A 395 10.66 2.04 -28.20
CA ASP A 395 9.53 1.64 -29.03
C ASP A 395 9.21 0.16 -28.77
N LEU A 396 8.05 -0.06 -28.15
CA LEU A 396 7.52 -1.39 -27.80
C LEU A 396 6.77 -2.04 -28.97
N SER A 397 6.68 -1.38 -30.14
CA SER A 397 5.87 -1.85 -31.27
C SER A 397 6.12 -3.30 -31.68
N ASN A 398 7.36 -3.80 -31.51
CA ASN A 398 7.75 -5.18 -31.77
C ASN A 398 8.11 -5.99 -30.52
N TRP A 399 7.97 -5.41 -29.33
CA TRP A 399 8.37 -6.05 -28.08
C TRP A 399 7.15 -6.57 -27.32
N GLU A 400 7.02 -7.88 -27.28
CA GLU A 400 5.88 -8.56 -26.66
C GLU A 400 6.37 -9.75 -25.83
N ILE A 401 5.87 -9.85 -24.59
CA ILE A 401 5.98 -11.04 -23.76
C ILE A 401 4.65 -11.78 -23.85
N LYS A 402 4.68 -13.02 -24.34
CA LYS A 402 3.54 -13.93 -24.40
C LYS A 402 3.69 -15.01 -23.35
N ILE A 403 2.70 -15.14 -22.49
CA ILE A 403 2.63 -16.16 -21.45
C ILE A 403 1.36 -16.96 -21.68
N GLU A 404 1.50 -18.26 -21.93
CA GLU A 404 0.39 -19.19 -22.05
C GLU A 404 0.28 -20.00 -20.74
N LEU A 405 -0.87 -19.94 -20.06
CA LEU A 405 -1.14 -20.61 -18.78
C LEU A 405 -1.73 -22.03 -18.93
#